data_AF-W1YVF1-F1
#
_entry.id   AF-W1YVF1-F1
#
_cell.length_a   1.000
_cell.length_b   1.000
_cell.length_c   1.000
_cell.angle_alpha   90.00
_cell.angle_beta   90.00
_cell.angle_gamma   90.00
#
_symmetry.space_group_name_H-M   'P 1'
#
loop_
_entity.id
_entity.type
_entity.pdbx_description
1 polymer ?
#
loop_
_entity_poly.entity_id
_entity_poly.type
_entity_poly.pdbx_seq_one_letter_code
_entity_poly.pdbx_strand_id
1 'polypeptide(L)' 'MTLDVIKHHRWWFAISSTLVIISLISIFTKGFNFGIDYTGGTIVEVVFDQPVEVSQVRDVTVNK' A
#
# COMPACT_ATOMS: atom_id res chain seq x y z
N MET A 1 -30.06 -15.55 -20.75
CA MET A 1 -28.66 -15.15 -21.01
C MET A 1 -27.76 -15.99 -20.11
N THR A 2 -27.20 -17.09 -20.62
CA THR A 2 -26.23 -17.90 -19.85
C THR A 2 -24.84 -17.32 -20.11
N LEU A 3 -24.23 -16.72 -19.09
CA LEU A 3 -22.89 -16.14 -19.20
C LEU A 3 -21.87 -17.26 -19.43
N ASP A 4 -21.18 -17.21 -20.58
CA ASP A 4 -20.21 -18.23 -21.05
C ASP A 4 -18.83 -18.13 -20.35
N VAL A 5 -18.82 -17.63 -19.12
CA VAL A 5 -17.62 -17.41 -18.29
C VAL A 5 -17.07 -18.75 -17.76
N ILE A 6 -17.96 -19.72 -17.53
CA ILE A 6 -17.62 -21.01 -16.93
C ILE A 6 -16.79 -21.88 -17.88
N LYS A 7 -16.92 -21.71 -19.19
CA LYS A 7 -16.21 -22.53 -20.19
C LYS A 7 -14.68 -22.40 -20.10
N HIS A 8 -14.18 -21.21 -19.76
CA HIS A 8 -12.75 -20.93 -19.65
C HIS A 8 -12.29 -20.70 -18.21
N HIS A 9 -13.05 -21.16 -17.20
CA HIS A 9 -12.73 -20.95 -15.79
C HIS A 9 -11.28 -21.33 -15.42
N ARG A 10 -10.72 -22.38 -16.03
CA ARG A 10 -9.33 -22.82 -15.82
C ARG A 10 -8.29 -21.74 -16.16
N TRP A 11 -8.50 -20.99 -17.24
CA TRP A 11 -7.61 -19.88 -17.62
C TRP A 11 -7.71 -18.72 -16.63
N TRP A 12 -8.93 -18.41 -16.18
CA TRP A 12 -9.14 -17.39 -15.16
C TRP A 12 -8.47 -17.77 -13.83
N PHE A 13 -8.62 -19.02 -13.38
CA PHE A 13 -7.94 -19.52 -12.19
C PHE A 13 -6.41 -19.52 -12.32
N ALA A 14 -5.87 -19.83 -13.50
CA ALA A 14 -4.42 -19.78 -13.74
C ALA A 14 -3.87 -18.36 -13.66
N ILE A 15 -4.57 -17.39 -14.26
CA ILE A 15 -4.20 -15.97 -14.21
C ILE A 15 -4.29 -15.45 -12.76
N SER A 16 -5.40 -15.72 -12.08
CA SER A 16 -5.58 -15.33 -10.68
C SER A 16 -4.51 -15.94 -9.77
N SER A 17 -4.20 -17.23 -9.93
CA SER A 17 -3.15 -17.90 -9.13
C SER A 17 -1.77 -17.30 -9.39
N THR A 18 -1.46 -16.99 -10.64
CA THR A 18 -0.20 -16.32 -11.01
C THR A 18 -0.09 -14.94 -10.35
N LEU A 19 -1.16 -14.14 -10.39
CA LEU A 19 -1.20 -12.83 -9.72
C LEU A 19 -0.99 -12.96 -8.22
N VAL A 20 -1.66 -13.92 -7.56
CA VAL A 20 -1.47 -14.17 -6.12
C VAL A 20 -0.02 -14.52 -5.80
N ILE A 21 0.61 -15.40 -6.59
CA ILE A 21 2.02 -15.78 -6.39
C ILE A 21 2.93 -14.54 -6.53
N ILE A 22 2.72 -13.71 -7.56
CA ILE A 22 3.49 -12.47 -7.74
C ILE A 22 3.29 -11.53 -6.54
N SER A 23 2.06 -11.36 -6.05
CA SER A 23 1.77 -10.56 -4.87
C SER A 23 2.49 -11.08 -3.63
N LEU A 24 2.50 -12.40 -3.41
CA LEU A 24 3.24 -13.01 -2.30
C LEU A 24 4.74 -12.74 -2.42
N ILE A 25 5.34 -12.94 -3.59
CA ILE A 25 6.77 -12.64 -3.83
C ILE A 25 7.06 -11.16 -3.55
N SER A 26 6.20 -10.25 -4.01
CA SER A 26 6.34 -8.80 -3.74
C SER A 26 6.33 -8.50 -2.24
N ILE A 27 5.42 -9.13 -1.48
CA ILE A 27 5.34 -8.99 -0.02
C ILE A 27 6.64 -9.44 0.65
N PHE A 28 7.19 -10.59 0.27
CA PHE A 28 8.41 -11.11 0.89
C PHE A 28 9.68 -10.34 0.50
N THR A 29 9.72 -9.74 -0.69
CA THR A 29 10.90 -9.01 -1.19
C THR A 29 10.91 -7.53 -0.78
N LYS A 30 9.76 -6.86 -0.78
CA LYS A 30 9.63 -5.45 -0.38
C LYS A 30 9.23 -5.26 1.07
N GLY A 31 8.74 -6.31 1.73
CA GLY A 31 8.09 -6.20 3.03
C GLY A 31 6.71 -5.53 2.92
N PHE A 32 5.97 -5.53 4.03
CA PHE A 32 4.77 -4.71 4.15
C PHE A 32 5.14 -3.27 4.51
N ASN A 33 4.41 -2.31 3.94
CA ASN A 33 4.41 -0.94 4.45
C ASN A 33 3.57 -0.92 5.74
N PHE A 34 4.16 -1.41 6.83
CA PHE A 34 3.54 -1.39 8.13
C PHE A 34 3.29 0.07 8.53
N GLY A 35 2.02 0.41 8.70
CA GLY A 35 1.64 1.68 9.30
C GLY A 35 2.15 1.75 10.73
N ILE A 36 2.21 2.95 11.26
CA ILE A 36 2.57 3.26 12.65
C ILE A 36 1.90 2.38 13.72
N ASP A 37 0.70 1.85 13.44
CA ASP A 37 -0.03 0.91 14.31
C ASP A 37 0.74 -0.40 14.54
N TYR A 38 1.63 -0.77 13.62
CA TYR A 38 2.42 -2.01 13.67
C TYR A 38 3.92 -1.75 13.86
N THR A 39 4.42 -0.59 13.44
CA THR A 39 5.85 -0.23 13.53
C THR A 39 6.21 0.51 14.82
N GLY A 40 5.20 1.02 15.55
CA GLY A 40 5.39 1.87 16.71
C GLY A 40 5.82 3.28 16.28
N GLY A 41 4.97 4.26 16.54
CA GLY A 41 5.22 5.66 16.20
C GLY A 41 4.13 6.56 16.74
N THR A 42 4.35 7.87 16.70
CA THR A 42 3.35 8.88 17.11
C THR A 42 2.86 9.62 15.88
N ILE A 43 1.54 9.67 15.65
CA ILE A 43 0.95 10.62 14.69
C ILE A 43 0.99 11.99 15.34
N VAL A 44 1.67 12.93 14.70
CA VAL A 44 1.57 14.35 15.07
C VAL A 44 0.72 15.01 13.99
N GLU A 45 -0.54 15.27 14.31
CA GLU A 45 -1.44 16.04 13.46
C GLU A 45 -1.26 17.52 13.80
N VAL A 46 -0.72 18.29 12.85
CA VAL A 46 -0.49 19.73 13.03
C VAL A 46 -1.45 20.47 12.12
N VAL A 47 -2.35 21.25 12.72
CA VAL A 47 -3.24 22.17 12.01
C VAL A 47 -2.58 23.53 11.97
N PHE A 48 -2.38 24.08 10.77
CA PHE A 48 -1.81 25.40 10.58
C PHE A 48 -2.91 26.39 10.20
N ASP A 49 -3.00 27.52 10.91
CA ASP A 49 -3.94 28.61 10.62
C ASP A 49 -3.59 29.39 9.34
N GLN A 50 -2.37 29.23 8.82
CA GLN A 50 -1.92 29.82 7.56
C GLN A 50 -1.49 28.73 6.58
N PRO A 51 -1.57 28.96 5.26
CA PRO A 51 -1.15 27.96 4.27
C PRO A 51 0.36 27.77 4.32
N VAL A 52 0.81 26.76 5.08
CA VAL A 52 2.22 26.37 5.18
C VAL A 52 2.51 25.30 4.15
N GLU A 53 3.58 25.49 3.38
CA GLU A 53 4.04 24.50 2.40
C GLU A 53 4.70 23.32 3.15
N VAL A 54 4.31 22.09 2.80
CA VAL A 54 4.76 20.85 3.44
C VAL A 54 6.30 20.66 3.36
N SER A 55 6.94 21.34 2.41
CA SER A 55 8.40 21.40 2.22
C SER A 55 9.13 21.95 3.44
N GLN A 56 8.63 23.03 4.06
CA GLN A 56 9.32 23.73 5.15
C GLN A 56 9.23 22.98 6.49
N VAL A 57 8.17 22.20 6.71
CA VAL A 57 7.94 21.47 7.97
C VAL A 57 8.91 20.27 8.10
N ARG A 58 9.31 19.67 6.98
CA ARG A 58 10.15 18.47 6.95
C ARG A 58 11.60 18.77 7.33
N ASP A 59 12.13 19.93 6.93
CA ASP A 59 13.52 20.33 7.21
C ASP A 59 13.78 20.61 8.69
N VAL A 60 12.79 21.08 9.44
CA VAL A 60 12.94 21.44 10.86
C VAL A 60 12.93 20.21 11.77
N THR A 61 12.26 19.12 11.37
CA THR A 61 12.11 17.92 12.21
C THR A 61 13.24 16.90 12.02
N VAL A 62 13.94 16.92 10.89
CA VAL A 62 15.06 15.99 10.59
C VAL A 62 16.36 16.38 11.28
N ASN A 63 16.49 17.63 11.75
CA ASN A 63 17.75 18.21 12.21
C ASN A 63 17.76 18.57 13.72
N LYS A 64 17.26 17.67 14.58
CA LYS A 64 17.33 17.82 16.03
C LYS A 64 17.70 16.52 16.74
#